data_AF-A0A524LAK2-F1
#
_entry.id   AF-A0A524LAK2-F1
#
_cell.length_a   1.000
_cell.length_b   1.000
_cell.length_c   1.000
_cell.angle_alpha   90.00
_cell.angle_beta   90.00
_cell.angle_gamma   90.00
#
_symmetry.space_group_name_H-M   'P 1'
#
loop_
_entity.id
_entity.type
_entity.pdbx_description
1 polymer ?
#
loop_
_entity_poly.entity_id
_entity_poly.type
_entity_poly.pdbx_seq_one_letter_code
_entity_poly.pdbx_strand_id
1 'polypeptide(L)'
;FGMGIDRPDVRAVVHLGPPGSLEAYYQEVGRAGRDGSRALGLLLWAPNDLPVRRRLIETAADGEAPAREVGEHKWGLFLELVRWAEGGSCRHDAILRYFGDEAETLSGCGICDVCTRLQATGDASEADAEDVTLLVRKALSAVARVEGRFGLGAAVALLRGAADERLTRSGLDRTPTFGILAERDVDWLQRLLRRCVTAGWVDFEGDRRPVVRLTEAGRAVMHADRPARIELPDRGRAGVGRSDRAATRAIGEGASPSRSERRPGVEALDLCAGDRVLWEALRAQRLALARAAGVPPYVVAHDRTLAEIVRWKPRTPADLEPLYGMGPARIARYGEGLLAVVQQHAAARDF
;
A
#
# COMPACT_ATOMS: atom_id res chain seq x y z
N PHE A 1 -11.39 5.09 -17.50
CA PHE A 1 -12.86 5.21 -17.35
C PHE A 1 -13.31 4.23 -16.29
N GLY A 2 -13.84 4.72 -15.15
CA GLY A 2 -14.02 3.90 -13.94
C GLY A 2 -15.31 4.18 -13.16
N MET A 3 -15.68 5.43 -12.88
CA MET A 3 -16.90 5.67 -12.09
C MET A 3 -18.16 5.50 -12.96
N GLY A 4 -19.13 4.69 -12.50
CA GLY A 4 -20.46 4.54 -13.10
C GLY A 4 -20.71 3.31 -13.98
N ILE A 5 -19.66 2.55 -14.35
CA ILE A 5 -19.82 1.28 -15.08
C ILE A 5 -19.67 0.13 -14.10
N ASP A 6 -20.80 -0.50 -13.76
CA ASP A 6 -20.85 -1.72 -12.95
C ASP A 6 -21.05 -2.93 -13.86
N ARG A 7 -19.98 -3.33 -14.53
CA ARG A 7 -19.97 -4.52 -15.38
C ARG A 7 -19.39 -5.69 -14.57
N PRO A 8 -20.18 -6.70 -14.18
CA PRO A 8 -19.71 -7.72 -13.26
C PRO A 8 -18.74 -8.75 -13.88
N ASP A 9 -18.78 -8.89 -15.20
CA ASP A 9 -18.03 -9.88 -15.99
C ASP A 9 -16.67 -9.37 -16.51
N VAL A 10 -16.12 -8.29 -15.93
CA VAL A 10 -14.78 -7.80 -16.30
C VAL A 10 -13.73 -8.85 -15.91
N ARG A 11 -13.00 -9.38 -16.90
CA ARG A 11 -11.97 -10.43 -16.72
C ARG A 11 -10.55 -9.91 -16.54
N ALA A 12 -10.29 -8.66 -16.87
CA ALA A 12 -8.98 -8.07 -16.68
C ALA A 12 -9.07 -6.57 -16.41
N VAL A 13 -8.27 -6.09 -15.47
CA VAL A 13 -7.96 -4.67 -15.28
C VAL A 13 -6.44 -4.52 -15.42
N VAL A 14 -6.02 -3.70 -16.37
CA VAL A 14 -4.61 -3.47 -16.69
C VAL A 14 -4.27 -2.00 -16.45
N HIS A 15 -3.31 -1.76 -15.55
CA HIS A 15 -2.72 -0.45 -15.31
C HIS A 15 -1.45 -0.35 -16.14
N LEU A 16 -1.48 0.42 -17.22
CA LEU A 16 -0.32 0.66 -18.10
C LEU A 16 0.73 1.59 -17.47
N GLY A 17 0.33 2.30 -16.42
CA GLY A 17 1.21 3.03 -15.53
C GLY A 17 0.61 3.00 -14.13
N PRO A 18 1.41 3.25 -13.10
CA PRO A 18 0.97 3.14 -11.72
C PRO A 18 -0.09 4.19 -11.38
N PRO A 19 -1.15 3.81 -10.65
CA PRO A 19 -2.04 4.78 -10.05
C PRO A 19 -1.34 5.59 -8.96
N GLY A 20 -2.06 6.53 -8.36
CA GLY A 20 -1.47 7.48 -7.41
C GLY A 20 -1.16 6.93 -6.03
N SER A 21 -1.75 5.80 -5.68
CA SER A 21 -1.61 5.17 -4.39
C SER A 21 -2.06 3.72 -4.47
N LEU A 22 -1.80 2.95 -3.40
CA LEU A 22 -2.24 1.57 -3.31
C LEU A 22 -3.77 1.47 -3.19
N GLU A 23 -4.43 2.45 -2.56
CA GLU A 23 -5.89 2.52 -2.49
C GLU A 23 -6.50 2.74 -3.87
N ALA A 24 -5.92 3.64 -4.67
CA ALA A 24 -6.37 3.85 -6.03
C ALA A 24 -6.24 2.56 -6.85
N TYR A 25 -5.09 1.88 -6.77
CA TYR A 25 -4.91 0.55 -7.37
C TYR A 25 -5.99 -0.44 -6.91
N TYR A 26 -6.22 -0.55 -5.61
CA TYR A 26 -7.16 -1.50 -5.04
C TYR A 26 -8.61 -1.26 -5.51
N GLN A 27 -9.03 0.02 -5.54
CA GLN A 27 -10.35 0.41 -6.04
C GLN A 27 -10.50 0.17 -7.55
N GLU A 28 -9.46 0.42 -8.32
CA GLU A 28 -9.46 0.25 -9.77
C GLU A 28 -9.44 -1.23 -10.16
N VAL A 29 -8.56 -2.03 -9.55
CA VAL A 29 -8.45 -3.47 -9.81
C VAL A 29 -9.67 -4.25 -9.31
N GLY A 30 -10.31 -3.82 -8.20
CA GLY A 30 -11.52 -4.44 -7.64
C GLY A 30 -12.78 -4.31 -8.52
N ARG A 31 -12.65 -3.75 -9.72
CA ARG A 31 -13.70 -3.75 -10.76
C ARG A 31 -13.74 -5.05 -11.55
N ALA A 32 -12.64 -5.79 -11.56
CA ALA A 32 -12.57 -7.12 -12.17
C ALA A 32 -13.26 -8.17 -11.27
N GLY A 33 -13.92 -9.16 -11.90
CA GLY A 33 -14.36 -10.37 -11.21
C GLY A 33 -15.50 -10.20 -10.20
N ARG A 34 -16.38 -9.20 -10.35
CA ARG A 34 -17.50 -8.98 -9.39
C ARG A 34 -18.57 -10.07 -9.43
N ASP A 35 -18.61 -10.87 -10.49
CA ASP A 35 -19.38 -12.11 -10.58
C ASP A 35 -18.75 -13.30 -9.82
N GLY A 36 -17.63 -13.09 -9.12
CA GLY A 36 -16.88 -14.12 -8.39
C GLY A 36 -16.00 -15.01 -9.28
N SER A 37 -16.02 -14.84 -10.59
CA SER A 37 -15.14 -15.58 -11.50
C SER A 37 -13.73 -15.03 -11.48
N ARG A 38 -12.75 -15.88 -11.79
CA ARG A 38 -11.33 -15.47 -11.88
C ARG A 38 -11.17 -14.30 -12.84
N ALA A 39 -10.38 -13.32 -12.40
CA ALA A 39 -10.03 -12.15 -13.19
C ALA A 39 -8.57 -11.74 -12.93
N LEU A 40 -7.97 -11.06 -13.89
CA LEU A 40 -6.57 -10.64 -13.88
C LEU A 40 -6.45 -9.16 -13.47
N GLY A 41 -5.71 -8.91 -12.40
CA GLY A 41 -5.17 -7.58 -12.09
C GLY A 41 -3.72 -7.48 -12.55
N LEU A 42 -3.44 -6.64 -13.54
CA LEU A 42 -2.07 -6.39 -14.02
C LEU A 42 -1.67 -4.95 -13.75
N LEU A 43 -0.52 -4.75 -13.10
CA LEU A 43 0.13 -3.46 -12.95
C LEU A 43 1.48 -3.50 -13.68
N LEU A 44 1.65 -2.60 -14.64
CA LEU A 44 2.93 -2.32 -15.27
C LEU A 44 3.55 -1.10 -14.59
N TRP A 45 4.77 -1.26 -14.12
CA TRP A 45 5.55 -0.20 -13.46
C TRP A 45 7.01 -0.33 -13.86
N ALA A 46 7.68 0.81 -14.05
CA ALA A 46 9.11 0.90 -14.23
C ALA A 46 9.70 2.07 -13.43
N PRO A 47 10.99 2.05 -13.07
CA PRO A 47 11.64 3.16 -12.36
C PRO A 47 11.50 4.52 -13.07
N ASN A 48 11.37 4.52 -14.41
CA ASN A 48 11.17 5.73 -15.22
C ASN A 48 9.81 6.41 -15.02
N ASP A 49 8.87 5.76 -14.34
CA ASP A 49 7.59 6.36 -13.99
C ASP A 49 7.71 7.22 -12.71
N LEU A 50 8.78 7.08 -11.89
CA LEU A 50 9.02 7.91 -10.69
C LEU A 50 9.06 9.41 -11.03
N PRO A 51 9.88 9.90 -11.99
CA PRO A 51 9.97 11.32 -12.29
C PRO A 51 8.67 11.86 -12.91
N VAL A 52 7.99 11.04 -13.72
CA VAL A 52 6.69 11.38 -14.31
C VAL A 52 5.67 11.61 -13.22
N ARG A 53 5.56 10.68 -12.26
CA ARG A 53 4.64 10.82 -11.13
C ARG A 53 5.00 12.01 -10.24
N ARG A 54 6.29 12.19 -9.95
CA ARG A 54 6.79 13.33 -9.15
C ARG A 54 6.33 14.66 -9.76
N ARG A 55 6.52 14.82 -11.07
CA ARG A 55 6.06 16.01 -11.81
C ARG A 55 4.54 16.18 -11.75
N LEU A 56 3.77 15.11 -11.91
CA LEU A 56 2.29 15.15 -11.80
C LEU A 56 1.80 15.51 -10.39
N ILE A 57 2.58 15.20 -9.35
CA ILE A 57 2.26 15.58 -7.98
C ILE A 57 2.61 17.05 -7.73
N GLU A 58 3.72 17.53 -8.29
CA GLU A 58 4.19 18.91 -8.14
C GLU A 58 3.44 19.91 -9.02
N THR A 59 2.84 19.44 -10.12
CA THR A 59 2.05 20.25 -11.05
C THR A 59 0.57 19.90 -10.86
N ALA A 60 -0.22 20.74 -10.18
CA ALA A 60 -1.66 20.45 -10.05
C ALA A 60 -2.41 20.65 -11.38
N ALA A 61 -3.64 20.14 -11.46
CA ALA A 61 -4.47 20.13 -12.69
C ALA A 61 -4.84 21.53 -13.20
N ASP A 62 -4.77 22.51 -12.31
CA ASP A 62 -5.10 23.93 -12.42
C ASP A 62 -3.86 24.83 -12.60
N GLY A 63 -2.65 24.25 -12.67
CA GLY A 63 -1.40 24.97 -12.95
C GLY A 63 -0.74 25.61 -11.73
N GLU A 64 -1.40 25.63 -10.57
CA GLU A 64 -0.79 26.02 -9.30
C GLU A 64 -0.12 24.82 -8.62
N ALA A 65 1.01 25.06 -7.96
CA ALA A 65 1.66 23.99 -7.18
C ALA A 65 0.83 23.72 -5.92
N PRO A 66 0.58 22.44 -5.57
CA PRO A 66 -0.10 22.14 -4.31
C PRO A 66 0.76 22.60 -3.13
N ALA A 67 0.12 22.86 -1.99
CA ALA A 67 0.83 23.07 -0.74
C ALA A 67 1.85 21.94 -0.51
N ARG A 68 3.05 22.29 -0.05
CA ARG A 68 4.19 21.36 0.09
C ARG A 68 3.80 20.07 0.81
N GLU A 69 3.07 20.19 1.91
CA GLU A 69 2.61 19.06 2.74
C GLU A 69 1.70 18.09 1.96
N VAL A 70 0.83 18.63 1.10
CA VAL A 70 -0.06 17.82 0.24
C VAL A 70 0.75 17.08 -0.82
N GLY A 71 1.75 17.72 -1.41
CA GLY A 71 2.67 17.10 -2.37
C GLY A 71 3.48 15.96 -1.73
N GLU A 72 4.06 16.22 -0.54
CA GLU A 72 4.81 15.22 0.23
C GLU A 72 3.93 14.02 0.62
N HIS A 73 2.69 14.28 1.06
CA HIS A 73 1.74 13.23 1.39
C HIS A 73 1.38 12.34 0.16
N LYS A 74 1.03 12.96 -0.98
CA LYS A 74 0.74 12.23 -2.23
C LYS A 74 1.96 11.43 -2.72
N TRP A 75 3.16 11.97 -2.55
CA TRP A 75 4.39 11.27 -2.88
C TRP A 75 4.61 10.05 -1.96
N GLY A 76 4.34 10.20 -0.66
CA GLY A 76 4.38 9.09 0.30
C GLY A 76 3.45 7.94 -0.09
N LEU A 77 2.18 8.23 -0.39
CA LEU A 77 1.19 7.24 -0.84
C LEU A 77 1.64 6.50 -2.11
N PHE A 78 2.23 7.23 -3.05
CA PHE A 78 2.76 6.62 -4.25
C PHE A 78 3.97 5.71 -3.97
N LEU A 79 4.87 6.12 -3.07
CA LEU A 79 5.98 5.26 -2.65
C LEU A 79 5.50 4.00 -1.91
N GLU A 80 4.35 4.02 -1.21
CA GLU A 80 3.74 2.80 -0.67
C GLU A 80 3.26 1.85 -1.78
N LEU A 81 2.61 2.36 -2.84
CA LEU A 81 2.25 1.55 -4.01
C LEU A 81 3.49 0.90 -4.64
N VAL A 82 4.56 1.66 -4.85
CA VAL A 82 5.81 1.14 -5.44
C VAL A 82 6.43 0.08 -4.54
N ARG A 83 6.46 0.30 -3.22
CA ARG A 83 6.92 -0.70 -2.25
C ARG A 83 6.10 -1.98 -2.36
N TRP A 84 4.78 -1.88 -2.39
CA TRP A 84 3.89 -3.03 -2.57
C TRP A 84 4.16 -3.77 -3.89
N ALA A 85 4.34 -3.04 -5.00
CA ALA A 85 4.62 -3.62 -6.32
C ALA A 85 5.99 -4.32 -6.39
N GLU A 86 7.00 -3.80 -5.70
CA GLU A 86 8.35 -4.40 -5.59
C GLU A 86 8.49 -5.45 -4.47
N GLY A 87 7.43 -5.62 -3.67
CA GLY A 87 7.36 -6.59 -2.58
C GLY A 87 7.62 -8.03 -3.04
N GLY A 88 8.17 -8.84 -2.13
CA GLY A 88 8.50 -10.25 -2.37
C GLY A 88 7.59 -11.21 -1.62
N SER A 89 6.55 -10.71 -0.95
CA SER A 89 5.55 -11.49 -0.22
C SER A 89 4.23 -11.54 -0.99
N CYS A 90 3.27 -12.35 -0.51
CA CYS A 90 1.94 -12.45 -1.10
C CYS A 90 1.30 -11.05 -1.29
N ARG A 91 0.88 -10.74 -2.53
CA ARG A 91 0.27 -9.45 -2.87
C ARG A 91 -0.99 -9.14 -2.07
N HIS A 92 -1.83 -10.16 -1.86
CA HIS A 92 -3.08 -10.04 -1.10
C HIS A 92 -2.80 -9.81 0.38
N ASP A 93 -1.91 -10.59 0.99
CA ASP A 93 -1.55 -10.38 2.40
C ASP A 93 -0.92 -9.00 2.61
N ALA A 94 -0.11 -8.52 1.65
CA ALA A 94 0.45 -7.17 1.72
C ALA A 94 -0.63 -6.07 1.64
N ILE A 95 -1.68 -6.27 0.83
CA ILE A 95 -2.85 -5.38 0.80
C ILE A 95 -3.62 -5.43 2.13
N LEU A 96 -3.87 -6.62 2.67
CA LEU A 96 -4.58 -6.79 3.94
C LEU A 96 -3.82 -6.07 5.07
N ARG A 97 -2.49 -6.26 5.16
CA ARG A 97 -1.65 -5.52 6.12
C ARG A 97 -1.72 -4.01 5.93
N TYR A 98 -1.65 -3.54 4.68
CA TYR A 98 -1.76 -2.12 4.39
C TYR A 98 -3.06 -1.50 4.91
N PHE A 99 -4.18 -2.23 4.82
CA PHE A 99 -5.47 -1.79 5.34
C PHE A 99 -5.70 -2.09 6.83
N GLY A 100 -4.74 -2.73 7.50
CA GLY A 100 -4.81 -3.09 8.92
C GLY A 100 -5.57 -4.39 9.22
N ASP A 101 -5.90 -5.18 8.20
CA ASP A 101 -6.65 -6.43 8.30
C ASP A 101 -5.71 -7.65 8.45
N GLU A 102 -4.70 -7.55 9.33
CA GLU A 102 -3.64 -8.58 9.44
C GLU A 102 -4.18 -9.95 9.91
N ALA A 103 -5.27 -9.94 10.67
CA ALA A 103 -5.94 -11.15 11.13
C ALA A 103 -6.55 -11.98 9.99
N GLU A 104 -6.84 -11.35 8.85
CA GLU A 104 -7.42 -11.99 7.66
C GLU A 104 -6.36 -12.48 6.67
N THR A 105 -5.07 -12.41 7.03
CA THR A 105 -3.99 -12.82 6.13
C THR A 105 -4.09 -14.32 5.77
N LEU A 106 -3.87 -14.61 4.49
CA LEU A 106 -4.14 -15.94 3.91
C LEU A 106 -2.96 -16.91 4.06
N SER A 107 -1.87 -16.47 4.71
CA SER A 107 -0.57 -17.19 4.70
C SER A 107 -0.07 -17.50 3.28
N GLY A 108 -0.39 -16.62 2.32
CA GLY A 108 -0.18 -16.82 0.90
C GLY A 108 -1.44 -17.22 0.13
N CYS A 109 -1.91 -16.33 -0.75
CA CYS A 109 -3.13 -16.53 -1.55
C CYS A 109 -3.04 -17.63 -2.61
N GLY A 110 -1.83 -18.13 -2.93
CA GLY A 110 -1.63 -19.18 -3.93
C GLY A 110 -1.89 -18.79 -5.40
N ILE A 111 -2.35 -17.57 -5.68
CA ILE A 111 -2.75 -17.16 -7.05
C ILE A 111 -2.07 -15.88 -7.58
N CYS A 112 -1.48 -15.06 -6.71
CA CYS A 112 -0.74 -13.88 -7.15
C CYS A 112 0.62 -14.24 -7.76
N ASP A 113 1.21 -13.33 -8.54
CA ASP A 113 2.50 -13.52 -9.22
C ASP A 113 3.63 -13.97 -8.29
N VAL A 114 3.68 -13.46 -7.06
CA VAL A 114 4.68 -13.87 -6.06
C VAL A 114 4.40 -15.29 -5.55
N CYS A 115 3.15 -15.60 -5.19
CA CYS A 115 2.81 -16.94 -4.69
C CYS A 115 3.05 -18.01 -5.76
N THR A 116 2.67 -17.73 -7.01
CA THR A 116 2.89 -18.64 -8.14
C THR A 116 4.37 -18.88 -8.39
N ARG A 117 5.21 -17.82 -8.33
CA ARG A 117 6.68 -17.98 -8.43
C ARG A 117 7.25 -18.79 -7.27
N LEU A 118 6.83 -18.51 -6.04
CA LEU A 118 7.26 -19.26 -4.85
C LEU A 118 6.86 -20.74 -4.91
N GLN A 119 5.71 -21.06 -5.51
CA GLN A 119 5.27 -22.44 -5.73
C GLN A 119 6.03 -23.11 -6.88
N ALA A 120 6.33 -22.38 -7.97
CA ALA A 120 7.15 -22.90 -9.06
C ALA A 120 8.59 -23.17 -8.60
N THR A 121 9.13 -22.34 -7.70
CA THR A 121 10.37 -22.63 -6.97
C THR A 121 10.16 -23.60 -5.82
N GLY A 122 8.94 -24.04 -5.53
CA GLY A 122 8.65 -25.07 -4.52
C GLY A 122 9.03 -26.48 -4.98
N ASP A 123 9.32 -26.65 -6.28
CA ASP A 123 10.09 -27.79 -6.80
C ASP A 123 11.60 -27.66 -6.50
N ALA A 124 12.04 -26.55 -5.91
CA ALA A 124 13.40 -26.41 -5.37
C ALA A 124 13.54 -27.22 -4.08
N SER A 125 14.76 -27.65 -3.79
CA SER A 125 15.05 -28.56 -2.69
C SER A 125 14.75 -27.93 -1.32
N GLU A 126 14.55 -28.76 -0.29
CA GLU A 126 14.46 -28.28 1.11
C GLU A 126 15.66 -27.38 1.47
N ALA A 127 16.84 -27.67 0.91
CA ALA A 127 18.04 -26.85 1.08
C ALA A 127 17.89 -25.42 0.52
N ASP A 128 17.18 -25.24 -0.59
CA ASP A 128 16.94 -23.91 -1.17
C ASP A 128 16.02 -23.06 -0.26
N ALA A 129 15.03 -23.69 0.38
CA ALA A 129 14.15 -23.02 1.33
C ALA A 129 14.86 -22.66 2.65
N GLU A 130 15.76 -23.51 3.11
CA GLU A 130 16.63 -23.23 4.26
C GLU A 130 17.60 -22.07 3.97
N ASP A 131 18.19 -22.02 2.79
CA ASP A 131 19.09 -20.94 2.36
C ASP A 131 18.36 -19.59 2.30
N VAL A 132 17.15 -19.55 1.75
CA VAL A 132 16.30 -18.36 1.75
C VAL A 132 16.03 -17.91 3.19
N THR A 133 15.63 -18.85 4.05
CA THR A 133 15.34 -18.57 5.46
C THR A 133 16.59 -18.05 6.18
N LEU A 134 17.76 -18.62 5.93
CA LEU A 134 19.02 -18.17 6.53
C LEU A 134 19.37 -16.75 6.10
N LEU A 135 19.24 -16.41 4.81
CA LEU A 135 19.50 -15.06 4.32
C LEU A 135 18.56 -14.03 4.95
N VAL A 136 17.28 -14.36 5.05
CA VAL A 136 16.28 -13.50 5.70
C VAL A 136 16.58 -13.34 7.19
N ARG A 137 16.94 -14.42 7.89
CA ARG A 137 17.32 -14.37 9.31
C ARG A 137 18.53 -13.48 9.55
N LYS A 138 19.55 -13.54 8.69
CA LYS A 138 20.69 -12.61 8.74
C LYS A 138 20.23 -11.16 8.60
N ALA A 139 19.36 -10.88 7.64
CA ALA A 139 18.80 -9.54 7.42
C ALA A 139 17.98 -9.04 8.63
N LEU A 140 17.10 -9.87 9.19
CA LEU A 140 16.29 -9.53 10.36
C LEU A 140 17.15 -9.37 11.63
N SER A 141 18.24 -10.15 11.77
CA SER A 141 19.21 -9.98 12.85
C SER A 141 19.90 -8.61 12.78
N ALA A 142 20.21 -8.11 11.59
CA ALA A 142 20.73 -6.75 11.43
C ALA A 142 19.69 -5.69 11.84
N VAL A 143 18.42 -5.87 11.46
CA VAL A 143 17.32 -5.00 11.90
C VAL A 143 17.21 -4.99 13.42
N ALA A 144 17.21 -6.16 14.08
CA ALA A 144 17.16 -6.28 15.54
C ALA A 144 18.29 -5.50 16.26
N ARG A 145 19.48 -5.45 15.67
CA ARG A 145 20.63 -4.75 16.24
C ARG A 145 20.55 -3.24 16.14
N VAL A 146 19.88 -2.73 15.12
CA VAL A 146 19.71 -1.29 14.87
C VAL A 146 18.34 -0.76 15.32
N GLU A 147 17.49 -1.67 15.81
CA GLU A 147 16.11 -1.43 16.24
C GLU A 147 16.01 -0.27 17.24
N GLY A 148 15.01 0.60 17.05
CA GLY A 148 14.75 1.74 17.92
C GLY A 148 15.79 2.86 17.86
N ARG A 149 16.87 2.72 17.07
CA ARG A 149 18.00 3.67 17.04
C ARG A 149 18.29 4.22 15.66
N PHE A 150 18.18 3.40 14.63
CA PHE A 150 18.53 3.77 13.26
C PHE A 150 17.48 3.25 12.26
N GLY A 151 17.52 3.76 11.03
CA GLY A 151 16.69 3.26 9.93
C GLY A 151 17.38 2.14 9.12
N LEU A 152 16.71 1.68 8.06
CA LEU A 152 17.19 0.58 7.20
C LEU A 152 18.61 0.78 6.64
N GLY A 153 19.03 2.02 6.38
CA GLY A 153 20.38 2.30 5.88
C GLY A 153 21.49 1.82 6.81
N ALA A 154 21.28 1.88 8.13
CA ALA A 154 22.24 1.34 9.10
C ALA A 154 22.25 -0.20 9.10
N ALA A 155 21.09 -0.84 8.93
CA ALA A 155 21.00 -2.30 8.77
C ALA A 155 21.74 -2.76 7.49
N VAL A 156 21.61 -2.03 6.38
CA VAL A 156 22.35 -2.30 5.14
C VAL A 156 23.86 -2.17 5.34
N ALA A 157 24.31 -1.06 5.96
CA ALA A 157 25.72 -0.84 6.24
C ALA A 157 26.29 -1.94 7.15
N LEU A 158 25.52 -2.36 8.17
CA LEU A 158 25.87 -3.45 9.07
C LEU A 158 26.01 -4.77 8.30
N LEU A 159 25.01 -5.17 7.50
CA LEU A 159 25.05 -6.40 6.70
C LEU A 159 26.22 -6.44 5.72
N ARG A 160 26.50 -5.30 5.06
CA ARG A 160 27.58 -5.16 4.08
C ARG A 160 28.97 -5.09 4.73
N GLY A 161 29.05 -4.69 6.00
CA GLY A 161 30.32 -4.38 6.66
C GLY A 161 30.93 -3.06 6.16
N ALA A 162 30.09 -2.10 5.80
CA ALA A 162 30.53 -0.80 5.32
C ALA A 162 30.94 0.11 6.49
N ALA A 163 31.91 0.99 6.26
CA ALA A 163 32.28 2.02 7.22
C ALA A 163 31.11 2.97 7.47
N ASP A 164 30.64 3.03 8.72
CA ASP A 164 29.57 3.93 9.17
C ASP A 164 29.87 4.35 10.61
N GLU A 165 30.08 5.65 10.81
CA GLU A 165 30.45 6.22 12.11
C GLU A 165 29.38 5.96 13.19
N ARG A 166 28.10 5.80 12.81
CA ARG A 166 27.03 5.46 13.75
C ARG A 166 27.18 4.04 14.26
N LEU A 167 27.60 3.11 13.40
CA LEU A 167 27.84 1.71 13.77
C LEU A 167 29.06 1.59 14.68
N THR A 168 30.16 2.29 14.36
CA THR A 168 31.37 2.29 15.20
C THR A 168 31.12 2.90 16.57
N ARG A 169 30.44 4.06 16.64
CA ARG A 169 30.10 4.68 17.94
C ARG A 169 29.16 3.82 18.80
N SER A 170 28.37 2.95 18.19
CA SER A 170 27.47 2.05 18.89
C SER A 170 28.05 0.66 19.15
N GLY A 171 29.29 0.40 18.69
CA GLY A 171 29.97 -0.90 18.80
C GLY A 171 29.34 -2.00 17.93
N LEU A 172 28.47 -1.64 16.99
CA LEU A 172 27.79 -2.60 16.11
C LEU A 172 28.72 -3.19 15.04
N ASP A 173 29.80 -2.49 14.73
CA ASP A 173 30.88 -2.94 13.84
C ASP A 173 31.71 -4.10 14.41
N ARG A 174 31.60 -4.38 15.71
CA ARG A 174 32.26 -5.51 16.38
C ARG A 174 31.36 -6.74 16.53
N THR A 175 30.13 -6.68 16.02
CA THR A 175 29.16 -7.76 16.17
C THR A 175 29.32 -8.82 15.07
N PRO A 176 28.93 -10.09 15.30
CA PRO A 176 28.96 -11.14 14.26
C PRO A 176 28.11 -10.82 13.03
N THR A 177 27.18 -9.87 13.13
CA THR A 177 26.31 -9.44 12.05
C THR A 177 27.00 -8.43 11.11
N PHE A 178 28.09 -7.79 11.55
CA PHE A 178 28.85 -6.87 10.71
C PHE A 178 29.54 -7.62 9.57
N GLY A 179 29.20 -7.28 8.33
CA GLY A 179 29.74 -7.92 7.13
C GLY A 179 29.21 -9.34 6.86
N ILE A 180 28.15 -9.79 7.56
CA ILE A 180 27.63 -11.16 7.44
C ILE A 180 27.03 -11.48 6.05
N LEU A 181 26.74 -10.43 5.25
CA LEU A 181 26.33 -10.51 3.85
C LEU A 181 27.22 -9.62 2.96
N ALA A 182 28.53 -9.57 3.24
CA ALA A 182 29.49 -8.77 2.48
C ALA A 182 29.60 -9.16 0.99
N GLU A 183 29.09 -10.32 0.59
CA GLU A 183 29.00 -10.74 -0.81
C GLU A 183 27.83 -10.09 -1.57
N ARG A 184 26.84 -9.51 -0.87
CA ARG A 184 25.64 -8.91 -1.46
C ARG A 184 25.81 -7.40 -1.61
N ASP A 185 25.52 -6.87 -2.78
CA ASP A 185 25.60 -5.43 -3.02
C ASP A 185 24.54 -4.65 -2.22
N VAL A 186 24.76 -3.34 -2.09
CA VAL A 186 23.92 -2.43 -1.30
C VAL A 186 22.47 -2.41 -1.79
N ASP A 187 22.27 -2.49 -3.10
CA ASP A 187 20.97 -2.39 -3.76
C ASP A 187 20.15 -3.67 -3.55
N TRP A 188 20.79 -4.83 -3.64
CA TRP A 188 20.23 -6.13 -3.27
C TRP A 188 19.81 -6.16 -1.79
N LEU A 189 20.67 -5.69 -0.88
CA LEU A 189 20.37 -5.63 0.56
C LEU A 189 19.20 -4.68 0.86
N GLN A 190 19.18 -3.51 0.21
CA GLN A 190 18.06 -2.56 0.32
C GLN A 190 16.75 -3.19 -0.15
N ARG A 191 16.75 -3.88 -1.31
CA ARG A 191 15.58 -4.60 -1.80
C ARG A 191 15.13 -5.69 -0.82
N LEU A 192 16.04 -6.51 -0.32
CA LEU A 192 15.70 -7.57 0.63
C LEU A 192 15.01 -6.98 1.87
N LEU A 193 15.58 -5.95 2.47
CA LEU A 193 15.01 -5.32 3.66
C LEU A 193 13.66 -4.65 3.40
N ARG A 194 13.46 -4.01 2.24
CA ARG A 194 12.16 -3.48 1.82
C ARG A 194 11.12 -4.59 1.60
N ARG A 195 11.55 -5.75 1.09
CA ARG A 195 10.70 -6.94 0.99
C ARG A 195 10.32 -7.45 2.39
N CYS A 196 11.22 -7.41 3.38
CA CYS A 196 10.88 -7.71 4.77
C CYS A 196 9.84 -6.74 5.38
N VAL A 197 9.89 -5.45 5.01
CA VAL A 197 8.85 -4.47 5.41
C VAL A 197 7.50 -4.85 4.83
N THR A 198 7.42 -5.08 3.51
CA THR A 198 6.15 -5.48 2.85
C THR A 198 5.63 -6.86 3.26
N ALA A 199 6.51 -7.73 3.77
CA ALA A 199 6.12 -8.99 4.41
C ALA A 199 5.54 -8.81 5.83
N GLY A 200 5.57 -7.60 6.39
CA GLY A 200 5.14 -7.32 7.75
C GLY A 200 6.11 -7.82 8.82
N TRP A 201 7.39 -8.03 8.48
CA TRP A 201 8.43 -8.47 9.43
C TRP A 201 9.20 -7.30 10.05
N VAL A 202 9.23 -6.17 9.35
CA VAL A 202 9.91 -4.95 9.77
C VAL A 202 8.91 -3.80 9.65
N ASP A 203 8.88 -2.96 10.66
CA ASP A 203 8.06 -1.74 10.69
C ASP A 203 8.91 -0.53 11.06
N PHE A 204 8.31 0.66 11.05
CA PHE A 204 8.94 1.91 11.42
C PHE A 204 8.24 2.58 12.61
N GLU A 205 9.02 3.18 13.48
CA GLU A 205 8.52 3.97 14.61
C GLU A 205 9.02 5.42 14.52
N GLY A 206 8.09 6.37 14.72
CA GLY A 206 8.37 7.81 14.79
C GLY A 206 8.24 8.56 13.45
N ASP A 207 7.79 9.83 13.53
CA ASP A 207 7.38 10.60 12.34
C ASP A 207 8.56 11.18 11.55
N ARG A 208 9.44 11.95 12.21
CA ARG A 208 10.46 12.77 11.52
C ARG A 208 11.76 12.03 11.24
N ARG A 209 12.07 11.01 12.04
CA ARG A 209 13.25 10.14 11.88
C ARG A 209 12.82 8.71 12.18
N PRO A 210 12.12 8.06 11.22
CA PRO A 210 11.62 6.72 11.43
C PRO A 210 12.79 5.76 11.70
N VAL A 211 12.75 5.13 12.86
CA VAL A 211 13.67 4.04 13.24
C VAL A 211 13.01 2.72 12.91
N VAL A 212 13.79 1.70 12.56
CA VAL A 212 13.23 0.38 12.23
C VAL A 212 12.92 -0.39 13.51
N ARG A 213 11.92 -1.26 13.42
CA ARG A 213 11.50 -2.17 14.48
C ARG A 213 11.18 -3.54 13.91
N LEU A 214 11.40 -4.61 14.68
CA LEU A 214 10.87 -5.93 14.33
C LEU A 214 9.44 -6.09 14.85
N THR A 215 8.57 -6.58 13.98
CA THR A 215 7.23 -7.06 14.38
C THR A 215 7.33 -8.41 15.08
N GLU A 216 6.25 -8.87 15.71
CA GLU A 216 6.19 -10.21 16.29
C GLU A 216 6.42 -11.30 15.22
N ALA A 217 5.79 -11.15 14.04
CA ALA A 217 6.01 -12.04 12.92
C ALA A 217 7.47 -12.04 12.44
N GLY A 218 8.11 -10.87 12.40
CA GLY A 218 9.53 -10.76 12.06
C GLY A 218 10.45 -11.44 13.07
N ARG A 219 10.14 -11.33 14.37
CA ARG A 219 10.89 -12.06 15.42
C ARG A 219 10.76 -13.57 15.25
N ALA A 220 9.56 -14.08 15.02
CA ALA A 220 9.33 -15.51 14.79
C ALA A 220 10.13 -16.05 13.59
N VAL A 221 10.18 -15.31 12.48
CA VAL A 221 11.00 -15.68 11.31
C VAL A 221 12.50 -15.61 11.64
N MET A 222 12.95 -14.55 12.33
CA MET A 222 14.34 -14.39 12.74
C MET A 222 14.83 -15.56 13.63
N HIS A 223 13.99 -16.02 14.55
CA HIS A 223 14.27 -17.14 15.45
C HIS A 223 14.08 -18.52 14.80
N ALA A 224 13.64 -18.57 13.54
CA ALA A 224 13.30 -19.80 12.81
C ALA A 224 12.09 -20.57 13.36
N ASP A 225 11.22 -19.91 14.14
CA ASP A 225 9.93 -20.47 14.58
C ASP A 225 8.96 -20.60 13.39
N ARG A 226 9.17 -19.81 12.33
CA ARG A 226 8.42 -19.85 11.07
C ARG A 226 9.36 -19.73 9.87
N PRO A 227 9.11 -20.45 8.77
CA PRO A 227 9.91 -20.33 7.55
C PRO A 227 9.70 -18.98 6.87
N ALA A 228 10.74 -18.47 6.21
CA ALA A 228 10.66 -17.22 5.46
C ALA A 228 10.07 -17.46 4.05
N ARG A 229 8.74 -17.37 3.92
CA ARG A 229 8.08 -17.38 2.60
C ARG A 229 8.16 -16.01 1.92
N ILE A 230 9.29 -15.75 1.26
CA ILE A 230 9.53 -14.52 0.51
C ILE A 230 10.38 -14.81 -0.71
N GLU A 231 10.13 -14.08 -1.79
CA GLU A 231 11.02 -14.08 -2.93
C GLU A 231 12.26 -13.24 -2.61
N LEU A 232 13.46 -13.81 -2.83
CA LEU A 232 14.70 -13.06 -2.71
C LEU A 232 14.87 -12.12 -3.91
N PRO A 233 15.50 -10.94 -3.73
CA PRO A 233 15.80 -10.08 -4.87
C PRO A 233 16.69 -10.83 -5.86
N ASP A 234 16.52 -10.57 -7.15
CA ASP A 234 17.44 -11.10 -8.16
C ASP A 234 18.86 -10.66 -7.81
N ARG A 235 19.82 -11.57 -7.94
CA ARG A 235 21.24 -11.34 -7.62
C ARG A 235 21.93 -10.27 -8.50
N GLY A 236 21.17 -9.48 -9.25
CA GLY A 236 21.64 -8.48 -10.19
C GLY A 236 22.22 -9.15 -11.44
N ARG A 237 21.47 -9.10 -12.55
CA ARG A 237 22.14 -8.88 -13.83
C ARG A 237 22.51 -7.40 -13.84
N ALA A 238 23.80 -7.10 -13.66
CA ALA A 238 24.32 -5.77 -13.97
C ALA A 238 23.94 -5.42 -15.40
N GLY A 239 22.98 -4.51 -15.57
CA GLY A 239 22.47 -4.06 -16.88
C GLY A 239 21.84 -5.16 -17.73
N VAL A 240 20.50 -5.19 -17.82
CA VAL A 240 19.87 -5.77 -19.00
C VAL A 240 20.09 -4.80 -20.17
N GLY A 241 21.30 -4.89 -20.73
CA GLY A 241 21.53 -4.62 -22.12
C GLY A 241 20.68 -5.58 -22.93
N ARG A 242 19.64 -5.03 -23.58
CA ARG A 242 19.36 -5.24 -25.00
C ARG A 242 19.65 -6.67 -25.54
N SER A 243 19.00 -7.68 -24.97
CA SER A 243 18.75 -9.00 -25.58
C SER A 243 17.65 -9.64 -24.74
N ASP A 244 16.38 -9.39 -25.07
CA ASP A 244 15.54 -10.43 -25.70
C ASP A 244 14.51 -9.82 -26.67
N ARG A 245 15.00 -9.11 -27.69
CA ARG A 245 14.20 -8.75 -28.88
C ARG A 245 14.12 -9.90 -29.89
N ALA A 246 13.70 -11.09 -29.45
CA ALA A 246 13.58 -12.25 -30.34
C ALA A 246 12.24 -13.00 -30.27
N ALA A 247 11.25 -12.51 -29.51
CA ALA A 247 9.96 -13.19 -29.42
C ALA A 247 8.78 -12.22 -29.24
N THR A 248 8.59 -11.31 -30.21
CA THR A 248 7.29 -10.69 -30.54
C THR A 248 7.44 -9.81 -31.79
N ARG A 249 7.69 -10.46 -32.94
CA ARG A 249 7.52 -9.88 -34.27
C ARG A 249 6.41 -10.64 -35.01
N ALA A 250 5.20 -10.24 -34.67
CA ALA A 250 3.93 -10.36 -35.39
C ALA A 250 3.01 -9.59 -34.44
N ILE A 251 2.36 -8.47 -34.78
CA ILE A 251 1.44 -8.24 -35.90
C ILE A 251 1.25 -6.71 -36.00
N GLY A 252 1.17 -6.18 -37.23
CA GLY A 252 0.26 -5.08 -37.55
C GLY A 252 0.79 -3.65 -37.46
N GLU A 253 1.32 -3.16 -38.58
CA GLU A 253 1.43 -1.76 -38.93
C GLU A 253 0.03 -1.10 -38.98
N GLY A 254 -0.09 0.13 -38.48
CA GLY A 254 -1.35 0.87 -38.54
C GLY A 254 -1.27 2.27 -37.93
N ALA A 255 -0.89 3.23 -38.78
CA ALA A 255 -1.23 4.65 -38.78
C ALA A 255 -1.56 5.37 -37.45
N SER A 256 -0.71 6.34 -37.12
CA SER A 256 -1.03 7.50 -36.29
C SER A 256 -2.20 8.31 -36.86
N PRO A 257 -3.06 8.89 -36.00
CA PRO A 257 -3.46 10.26 -36.24
C PRO A 257 -3.27 11.15 -35.02
N SER A 258 -2.86 12.37 -35.36
CA SER A 258 -2.71 13.54 -34.52
C SER A 258 -4.03 14.07 -33.97
N ARG A 259 -3.87 15.00 -33.01
CA ARG A 259 -4.74 16.13 -32.63
C ARG A 259 -5.82 15.88 -31.57
N SER A 260 -5.55 16.51 -30.41
CA SER A 260 -6.36 17.58 -29.83
C SER A 260 -7.86 17.33 -29.73
N GLU A 261 -8.32 17.07 -28.50
CA GLU A 261 -9.49 17.75 -27.95
C GLU A 261 -9.45 17.73 -26.41
N ARG A 262 -9.45 18.93 -25.83
CA ARG A 262 -9.57 19.18 -24.39
C ARG A 262 -11.01 18.90 -23.97
N ARG A 263 -11.23 18.29 -22.79
CA ARG A 263 -12.48 18.43 -21.99
C ARG A 263 -12.30 17.85 -20.57
N PRO A 264 -13.15 18.24 -19.59
CA PRO A 264 -12.74 18.98 -18.38
C PRO A 264 -12.79 18.14 -17.10
N GLY A 265 -12.27 18.72 -16.01
CA GLY A 265 -12.17 18.12 -14.68
C GLY A 265 -13.51 17.84 -13.99
N VAL A 266 -13.42 16.98 -12.98
CA VAL A 266 -14.54 16.44 -12.20
C VAL A 266 -15.00 17.47 -11.16
N GLU A 267 -16.05 18.22 -11.46
CA GLU A 267 -16.86 18.91 -10.45
C GLU A 267 -18.19 18.17 -10.23
N ALA A 268 -18.64 18.19 -8.96
CA ALA A 268 -19.95 17.79 -8.47
C ALA A 268 -20.32 16.28 -8.51
N LEU A 269 -20.41 15.67 -7.31
CA LEU A 269 -21.40 14.62 -7.06
C LEU A 269 -22.79 15.22 -7.32
N ASP A 270 -23.62 14.56 -8.14
CA ASP A 270 -25.04 14.88 -8.33
C ASP A 270 -25.84 14.55 -7.05
N LEU A 271 -25.63 15.36 -6.01
CA LEU A 271 -26.44 15.39 -4.80
C LEU A 271 -27.48 16.50 -4.94
N CYS A 272 -28.75 16.21 -4.61
CA CYS A 272 -29.77 17.25 -4.54
C CYS A 272 -29.38 18.30 -3.48
N ALA A 273 -29.93 19.51 -3.55
CA ALA A 273 -29.57 20.60 -2.63
C ALA A 273 -29.68 20.21 -1.15
N GLY A 274 -30.69 19.40 -0.77
CA GLY A 274 -30.84 18.89 0.59
C GLY A 274 -29.75 17.90 1.01
N ASP A 275 -29.27 17.06 0.09
CA ASP A 275 -28.23 16.07 0.37
C ASP A 275 -26.83 16.70 0.47
N ARG A 276 -26.59 17.85 -0.20
CA ARG A 276 -25.35 18.64 -0.01
C ARG A 276 -25.27 19.24 1.40
N VAL A 277 -26.37 19.76 1.92
CA VAL A 277 -26.40 20.34 3.28
C VAL A 277 -26.13 19.27 4.34
N LEU A 278 -26.74 18.09 4.21
CA LEU A 278 -26.47 16.96 5.11
C LEU A 278 -25.02 16.47 5.00
N TRP A 279 -24.46 16.40 3.79
CA TRP A 279 -23.08 16.01 3.54
C TRP A 279 -22.07 16.93 4.24
N GLU A 280 -22.25 18.25 4.14
CA GLU A 280 -21.37 19.22 4.80
C GLU A 280 -21.48 19.15 6.32
N ALA A 281 -22.70 19.01 6.86
CA ALA A 281 -22.95 18.85 8.30
C ALA A 281 -22.28 17.59 8.86
N LEU A 282 -22.35 16.47 8.13
CA LEU A 282 -21.68 15.22 8.50
C LEU A 282 -20.15 15.33 8.46
N ARG A 283 -19.58 16.04 7.48
CA ARG A 283 -18.13 16.29 7.42
C ARG A 283 -17.65 17.14 8.60
N ALA A 284 -18.41 18.16 8.97
CA ALA A 284 -18.13 19.00 10.13
C ALA A 284 -18.19 18.20 11.43
N GLN A 285 -19.23 17.38 11.60
CA GLN A 285 -19.39 16.54 12.79
C GLN A 285 -18.28 15.49 12.92
N ARG A 286 -17.90 14.85 11.80
CA ARG A 286 -16.78 13.91 11.79
C ARG A 286 -15.50 14.58 12.27
N LEU A 287 -15.21 15.80 11.81
CA LEU A 287 -14.03 16.54 12.24
C LEU A 287 -14.08 16.89 13.74
N ALA A 288 -15.25 17.26 14.26
CA ALA A 288 -15.43 17.54 15.68
C ALA A 288 -15.21 16.30 16.56
N LEU A 289 -15.82 15.16 16.21
CA LEU A 289 -15.65 13.88 16.90
C LEU A 289 -14.19 13.40 16.85
N ALA A 290 -13.51 13.60 15.73
CA ALA A 290 -12.11 13.21 15.54
C ALA A 290 -11.18 14.02 16.44
N ARG A 291 -11.39 15.34 16.51
CA ARG A 291 -10.66 16.24 17.40
C ARG A 291 -10.89 15.88 18.87
N ALA A 292 -12.13 15.61 19.28
CA ALA A 292 -12.47 15.24 20.65
C ALA A 292 -11.82 13.91 21.08
N ALA A 293 -11.66 12.97 20.15
CA ALA A 293 -11.04 11.68 20.39
C ALA A 293 -9.52 11.63 20.14
N GLY A 294 -8.90 12.73 19.66
CA GLY A 294 -7.46 12.78 19.37
C GLY A 294 -7.02 11.88 18.21
N VAL A 295 -7.92 11.60 17.26
CA VAL A 295 -7.70 10.69 16.12
C VAL A 295 -7.93 11.39 14.78
N PRO A 296 -7.35 10.91 13.67
CA PRO A 296 -7.65 11.43 12.34
C PRO A 296 -9.14 11.25 11.95
N PRO A 297 -9.75 12.16 11.13
CA PRO A 297 -11.17 12.11 10.79
C PRO A 297 -11.68 10.78 10.19
N TYR A 298 -10.86 10.08 9.41
CA TYR A 298 -11.24 8.80 8.80
C TYR A 298 -11.43 7.67 9.84
N VAL A 299 -10.85 7.79 11.04
CA VAL A 299 -11.05 6.86 12.17
C VAL A 299 -12.46 6.98 12.75
N VAL A 300 -13.09 8.16 12.63
CA VAL A 300 -14.49 8.36 13.00
C VAL A 300 -15.40 7.79 11.92
N ALA A 301 -15.24 8.21 10.66
CA ALA A 301 -16.00 7.67 9.52
C ALA A 301 -15.30 8.00 8.18
N HIS A 302 -15.22 7.06 7.24
CA HIS A 302 -14.71 7.36 5.89
C HIS A 302 -15.70 8.23 5.08
N ASP A 303 -15.23 8.95 4.06
CA ASP A 303 -16.09 9.74 3.15
C ASP A 303 -17.18 8.87 2.51
N ARG A 304 -16.87 7.61 2.19
CA ARG A 304 -17.85 6.63 1.72
C ARG A 304 -18.96 6.38 2.74
N THR A 305 -18.61 6.21 4.01
CA THR A 305 -19.58 6.08 5.12
C THR A 305 -20.50 7.30 5.20
N LEU A 306 -19.95 8.52 5.11
CA LEU A 306 -20.75 9.73 5.13
C LEU A 306 -21.68 9.80 3.91
N ALA A 307 -21.25 9.32 2.74
CA ALA A 307 -22.04 9.33 1.52
C ALA A 307 -23.18 8.30 1.62
N GLU A 308 -22.90 7.16 2.23
CA GLU A 308 -23.90 6.15 2.56
C GLU A 308 -24.88 6.70 3.62
N ILE A 309 -24.43 7.40 4.67
CA ILE A 309 -25.32 8.05 5.66
C ILE A 309 -26.22 9.11 4.99
N VAL A 310 -25.69 9.92 4.07
CA VAL A 310 -26.50 10.90 3.30
C VAL A 310 -27.56 10.19 2.46
N ARG A 311 -27.21 9.08 1.83
CA ARG A 311 -28.09 8.34 0.92
C ARG A 311 -29.16 7.53 1.66
N TRP A 312 -28.79 6.88 2.76
CA TRP A 312 -29.63 5.93 3.49
C TRP A 312 -30.34 6.55 4.70
N LYS A 313 -29.86 7.71 5.18
CA LYS A 313 -30.44 8.50 6.29
C LYS A 313 -30.79 7.62 7.52
N PRO A 314 -29.82 6.85 8.04
CA PRO A 314 -30.00 5.95 9.18
C PRO A 314 -30.50 6.71 10.40
N ARG A 315 -31.39 6.09 11.19
CA ARG A 315 -32.01 6.74 12.36
C ARG A 315 -31.60 6.10 13.67
N THR A 316 -31.16 4.85 13.64
CA THR A 316 -30.77 4.06 14.80
C THR A 316 -29.33 3.54 14.67
N PRO A 317 -28.67 3.16 15.77
CA PRO A 317 -27.35 2.52 15.71
C PRO A 317 -27.32 1.24 14.88
N ALA A 318 -28.41 0.47 14.87
CA ALA A 318 -28.54 -0.74 14.05
C ALA A 318 -28.52 -0.43 12.54
N ASP A 319 -29.05 0.73 12.13
CA ASP A 319 -29.02 1.16 10.72
C ASP A 319 -27.60 1.54 10.25
N LEU A 320 -26.65 1.73 11.17
CA LEU A 320 -25.25 2.00 10.85
C LEU A 320 -24.43 0.73 10.62
N GLU A 321 -24.80 -0.41 11.21
CA GLU A 321 -24.08 -1.69 11.07
C GLU A 321 -23.86 -2.15 9.63
N PRO A 322 -24.84 -2.04 8.70
CA PRO A 322 -24.63 -2.43 7.31
C PRO A 322 -23.80 -1.42 6.50
N LEU A 323 -23.47 -0.25 7.06
CA LEU A 323 -22.72 0.79 6.35
C LEU A 323 -21.22 0.51 6.39
N TYR A 324 -20.54 0.84 5.29
CA TYR A 324 -19.12 0.53 5.11
C TYR A 324 -18.25 1.09 6.24
N GLY A 325 -17.50 0.20 6.92
CA GLY A 325 -16.55 0.58 7.95
C GLY A 325 -17.15 0.92 9.32
N MET A 326 -18.47 0.76 9.52
CA MET A 326 -19.16 1.00 10.80
C MET A 326 -19.27 -0.29 11.62
N GLY A 327 -18.14 -0.77 12.14
CA GLY A 327 -18.12 -1.90 13.07
C GLY A 327 -18.68 -1.55 14.47
N PRO A 328 -18.99 -2.55 15.31
CA PRO A 328 -19.66 -2.35 16.60
C PRO A 328 -18.93 -1.36 17.53
N ALA A 329 -17.60 -1.42 17.57
CA ALA A 329 -16.78 -0.50 18.38
C ALA A 329 -16.85 0.96 17.87
N ARG A 330 -16.95 1.16 16.56
CA ARG A 330 -17.05 2.49 15.94
C ARG A 330 -18.45 3.07 16.12
N ILE A 331 -19.49 2.23 15.99
CA ILE A 331 -20.88 2.60 16.26
C ILE A 331 -21.05 2.99 17.73
N ALA A 332 -20.54 2.18 18.66
CA ALA A 332 -20.61 2.48 20.08
C ALA A 332 -19.92 3.81 20.45
N ARG A 333 -18.82 4.15 19.76
CA ARG A 333 -18.00 5.32 20.09
C ARG A 333 -18.39 6.60 19.36
N TYR A 334 -18.92 6.50 18.14
CA TYR A 334 -19.17 7.66 17.27
C TYR A 334 -20.55 7.67 16.62
N GLY A 335 -21.31 6.57 16.69
CA GLY A 335 -22.60 6.40 16.03
C GLY A 335 -23.63 7.43 16.49
N GLU A 336 -23.72 7.68 17.80
CA GLU A 336 -24.66 8.66 18.36
C GLU A 336 -24.43 10.07 17.77
N GLY A 337 -23.16 10.50 17.71
CA GLY A 337 -22.79 11.80 17.17
C GLY A 337 -23.11 11.96 15.67
N LEU A 338 -23.01 10.89 14.89
CA LEU A 338 -23.35 10.90 13.46
C LEU A 338 -24.87 10.85 13.23
N LEU A 339 -25.60 10.05 14.01
CA LEU A 339 -27.07 9.94 13.94
C LEU A 339 -27.74 11.26 14.36
N ALA A 340 -27.19 11.96 15.35
CA ALA A 340 -27.71 13.26 15.77
C ALA A 340 -27.78 14.26 14.62
N VAL A 341 -26.80 14.29 13.72
CA VAL A 341 -26.78 15.17 12.53
C VAL A 341 -27.88 14.79 11.55
N VAL A 342 -28.11 13.49 11.33
CA VAL A 342 -29.17 13.01 10.43
C VAL A 342 -30.55 13.37 10.98
N GLN A 343 -30.75 13.22 12.29
CA GLN A 343 -32.01 13.54 12.97
C GLN A 343 -32.29 15.06 12.97
N GLN A 344 -31.27 15.88 13.24
CA GLN A 344 -31.39 17.35 13.17
C GLN A 344 -31.70 17.84 11.75
N HIS A 345 -31.08 17.23 10.74
CA HIS A 345 -31.35 17.56 9.34
C HIS A 345 -32.75 17.13 8.89
N ALA A 346 -33.29 16.01 9.43
CA ALA A 346 -34.66 15.59 9.16
C ALA A 346 -35.67 16.55 9.81
N ALA A 347 -35.48 16.94 11.07
CA ALA A 347 -36.35 17.87 11.78
C ALA A 347 -36.39 19.28 11.16
N ALA A 348 -35.28 19.74 10.56
CA ALA A 348 -35.20 21.02 9.86
C ALA A 348 -35.91 21.04 8.48
N ARG A 349 -36.38 19.90 7.97
CA ARG A 349 -37.13 19.79 6.71
C ARG A 349 -38.64 19.63 6.89
N ASP A 350 -39.10 19.39 8.11
CA ASP A 350 -40.51 19.19 8.47
C ASP A 350 -41.22 20.49 8.94
N PHE A 351 -40.55 21.65 8.82
CA PHE A 351 -41.09 23.00 9.05
C PHE A 351 -41.05 23.83 7.75
#